data_AF-A0ABD2LUL8-F1
#
_entry.id   AF-A0ABD2LUL8-F1
#
_cell.length_a   1.000
_cell.length_b   1.000
_cell.length_c   1.000
_cell.angle_alpha   90.00
_cell.angle_beta   90.00
_cell.angle_gamma   90.00
#
_symmetry.space_group_name_H-M   'P 1'
#
loop_
_entity.id
_entity.type
_entity.pdbx_description
1 polymer ?
#
loop_
_entity_poly.entity_id
_entity_poly.type
_entity_poly.pdbx_seq_one_letter_code
_entity_poly.pdbx_strand_id
1 'polypeptide(L)'
;MKRTNASNITPPRAKRAMPPALDLDQNTATLEEQERQRTLVFIGLPESNAIRPSERVQEDREAATKILDHLEVEAEPTAVFRLGRFDPQRTTPRPLKVVMPTPTHQHVALGGWKRERARLRSQQNLTRLFVRPALSKEQLKEEYEARLRKRQQNPAPMAPATQLPQTNAPTPVVEEGPNQKKTSDAIPKQPEVFVQTILVCYEALKSLPPTEKIVHQILSLEKQHPHLFNK
;
A
#
# COMPACT_ATOMS: atom_id res chain seq x y z
N MET A 1 -59.01 46.81 32.30
CA MET A 1 -57.92 45.92 31.84
C MET A 1 -57.53 46.29 30.40
N LYS A 2 -56.41 46.97 30.19
CA LYS A 2 -55.78 47.17 28.88
C LYS A 2 -54.27 46.96 29.06
N ARG A 3 -53.72 45.93 28.42
CA ARG A 3 -52.29 45.62 28.37
C ARG A 3 -51.66 46.47 27.25
N THR A 4 -50.57 47.17 27.53
CA THR A 4 -49.73 47.77 26.48
C THR A 4 -48.31 47.21 26.60
N ASN A 5 -47.85 46.63 25.50
CA ASN A 5 -46.58 45.91 25.32
C ASN A 5 -45.38 46.84 25.45
N ALA A 6 -44.38 46.42 26.23
CA ALA A 6 -43.03 46.97 26.17
C ALA A 6 -42.27 46.27 25.03
N SER A 7 -41.89 47.02 24.00
CA SER A 7 -41.00 46.57 22.93
C SER A 7 -39.57 46.45 23.46
N ASN A 8 -39.03 45.23 23.49
CA ASN A 8 -37.61 44.97 23.75
C ASN A 8 -36.76 45.53 22.61
N ILE A 9 -35.96 46.55 22.90
CA ILE A 9 -34.94 47.09 22.01
C ILE A 9 -33.68 46.24 22.21
N THR A 10 -33.39 45.33 21.28
CA THR A 10 -32.12 44.60 21.26
C THR A 10 -31.01 45.54 20.78
N PRO A 11 -29.88 45.68 21.50
CA PRO A 11 -28.78 46.51 21.03
C PRO A 11 -28.13 45.88 19.78
N PRO A 12 -27.64 46.70 18.83
CA PRO A 12 -26.98 46.19 17.64
C PRO A 12 -25.70 45.45 18.02
N ARG A 13 -25.63 44.18 17.62
CA ARG A 13 -24.46 43.30 17.79
C ARG A 13 -23.26 43.94 17.12
N ALA A 14 -22.32 44.45 17.92
CA ALA A 14 -21.05 44.97 17.43
C ALA A 14 -20.38 43.92 16.54
N LYS A 15 -20.05 44.29 15.29
CA LYS A 15 -19.31 43.44 14.38
C LYS A 15 -17.95 43.18 15.02
N ARG A 16 -17.69 41.95 15.51
CA ARG A 16 -16.35 41.53 15.93
C ARG A 16 -15.44 41.73 14.72
N ALA A 17 -14.51 42.68 14.81
CA ALA A 17 -13.44 42.78 13.85
C ALA A 17 -12.68 41.45 13.87
N MET A 18 -12.60 40.80 12.70
CA MET A 18 -11.70 39.67 12.50
C MET A 18 -10.29 40.17 12.79
N PRO A 19 -9.46 39.41 13.54
CA PRO A 19 -8.06 39.77 13.71
C PRO A 19 -7.40 39.93 12.33
N PRO A 20 -6.42 40.84 12.19
CA PRO A 20 -5.68 41.01 10.94
C PRO A 20 -5.13 39.64 10.51
N ALA A 21 -5.37 39.29 9.25
CA ALA A 21 -4.86 38.05 8.67
C ALA A 21 -3.34 38.05 8.83
N LEU A 22 -2.84 37.21 9.75
CA LEU A 22 -1.42 36.97 9.91
C LEU A 22 -0.89 36.42 8.58
N ASP A 23 0.28 36.90 8.15
CA ASP A 23 1.02 36.44 6.96
C ASP A 23 1.32 34.93 7.04
N LEU A 24 0.30 34.11 6.80
CA LEU A 24 0.34 32.65 6.87
C LEU A 24 1.16 32.06 5.71
N ASP A 25 1.13 32.71 4.55
CA ASP A 25 1.70 32.17 3.31
C ASP A 25 3.22 31.97 3.43
N GLN A 26 3.95 32.93 3.99
CA GLN A 26 5.40 32.79 4.17
C GLN A 26 5.77 31.71 5.21
N ASN A 27 4.99 31.60 6.29
CA ASN A 27 5.24 30.63 7.34
C ASN A 27 4.86 29.19 6.92
N THR A 28 3.86 29.03 6.07
CA THR A 28 3.51 27.71 5.52
C THR A 28 4.58 27.19 4.56
N ALA A 29 5.13 28.05 3.70
CA ALA A 29 6.18 27.67 2.76
C ALA A 29 7.46 27.21 3.48
N THR A 30 7.84 27.87 4.57
CA THR A 30 9.01 27.50 5.37
C THR A 30 8.79 26.19 6.14
N LEU A 31 7.58 25.94 6.65
CA LEU A 31 7.25 24.68 7.32
C LEU A 31 7.21 23.49 6.34
N GLU A 32 6.63 23.67 5.15
CA GLU A 32 6.64 22.66 4.10
C GLU A 32 8.07 22.33 3.66
N GLU A 33 8.93 23.35 3.56
CA GLU A 33 10.36 23.19 3.27
C GLU A 33 11.05 22.35 4.34
N GLN A 34 10.88 22.71 5.62
CA GLN A 34 11.47 22.00 6.75
C GLN A 34 11.01 20.54 6.84
N GLU A 35 9.73 20.27 6.60
CA GLU A 35 9.22 18.90 6.53
C GLU A 35 9.84 18.15 5.35
N ARG A 36 9.96 18.78 4.18
CA ARG A 36 10.53 18.16 2.99
C ARG A 36 11.99 17.76 3.20
N GLN A 37 12.78 18.63 3.82
CA GLN A 37 14.21 18.40 4.11
C GLN A 37 14.48 17.21 5.04
N ARG A 38 13.49 16.76 5.81
CA ARG A 38 13.60 15.56 6.66
C ARG A 38 12.78 14.38 6.16
N THR A 39 12.19 14.46 4.97
CA THR A 39 11.30 13.42 4.44
C THR A 39 12.00 12.51 3.42
N LEU A 40 11.81 11.21 3.56
CA LEU A 40 12.13 10.19 2.58
C LEU A 40 10.87 9.70 1.85
N VAL A 41 11.04 9.25 0.62
CA VAL A 41 9.99 8.57 -0.14
C VAL A 41 10.50 7.20 -0.57
N PHE A 42 9.85 6.14 -0.11
CA PHE A 42 10.11 4.76 -0.52
C PHE A 42 9.16 4.39 -1.65
N ILE A 43 9.72 3.92 -2.76
CA ILE A 43 8.98 3.53 -3.96
C ILE A 43 9.18 2.04 -4.16
N GLY A 44 8.10 1.33 -4.50
CA GLY A 44 8.15 -0.10 -4.81
C GLY A 44 8.14 -1.04 -3.60
N LEU A 45 7.88 -0.51 -2.40
CA LEU A 45 7.62 -1.32 -1.22
C LEU A 45 6.24 -1.99 -1.34
N PRO A 46 6.12 -3.33 -1.20
CA PRO A 46 4.82 -4.02 -1.27
C PRO A 46 3.79 -3.41 -0.32
N GLU A 47 2.52 -3.36 -0.74
CA GLU A 47 1.42 -2.93 0.14
C GLU A 47 0.91 -4.13 0.93
N SER A 48 0.48 -3.87 2.17
CA SER A 48 -0.15 -4.88 3.02
C SER A 48 -1.51 -5.30 2.44
N ASN A 49 -1.78 -6.61 2.51
CA ASN A 49 -3.08 -7.20 2.19
C ASN A 49 -3.96 -7.39 3.44
N ALA A 50 -3.57 -6.84 4.59
CA ALA A 50 -4.35 -6.97 5.82
C ALA A 50 -5.75 -6.36 5.64
N ILE A 51 -6.74 -7.01 6.24
CA ILE A 51 -8.15 -6.63 6.10
C ILE A 51 -8.38 -5.27 6.78
N ARG A 52 -7.77 -5.06 7.96
CA ARG A 52 -8.01 -3.86 8.77
C ARG A 52 -7.06 -2.73 8.38
N PRO A 53 -7.55 -1.49 8.20
CA PRO A 53 -6.70 -0.34 7.89
C PRO A 53 -5.59 -0.08 8.93
N SER A 54 -5.88 -0.32 10.21
CA SER A 54 -4.91 -0.15 11.30
C SER A 54 -3.72 -1.10 11.17
N GLU A 55 -3.99 -2.37 10.80
CA GLU A 55 -2.95 -3.37 10.57
C GLU A 55 -2.09 -2.99 9.37
N ARG A 56 -2.70 -2.52 8.27
CA ARG A 56 -1.94 -2.04 7.11
C ARG A 56 -0.99 -0.88 7.43
N VAL A 57 -1.47 0.09 8.22
CA VAL A 57 -0.63 1.23 8.67
C VAL A 57 0.51 0.76 9.56
N GLN A 58 0.23 -0.19 10.46
CA GLN A 58 1.23 -0.76 11.34
C GLN A 58 2.30 -1.54 10.56
N GLU A 59 1.89 -2.38 9.61
CA GLU A 59 2.81 -3.10 8.73
C GLU A 59 3.66 -2.17 7.87
N ASP A 60 3.09 -1.08 7.36
CA ASP A 60 3.84 -0.04 6.63
C ASP A 60 4.90 0.63 7.54
N ARG A 61 4.56 0.92 8.80
CA ARG A 61 5.49 1.46 9.80
C ARG A 61 6.61 0.48 10.10
N GLU A 62 6.29 -0.79 10.35
CA GLU A 62 7.27 -1.83 10.62
C GLU A 62 8.20 -2.07 9.43
N ALA A 63 7.66 -2.08 8.21
CA ALA A 63 8.46 -2.21 7.01
C ALA A 63 9.40 -1.01 6.82
N ALA A 64 8.93 0.21 7.12
CA ALA A 64 9.77 1.39 7.09
C ALA A 64 10.90 1.32 8.13
N THR A 65 10.59 0.94 9.38
CA THR A 65 11.59 0.77 10.45
C THR A 65 12.62 -0.29 10.08
N LYS A 66 12.21 -1.46 9.59
CA LYS A 66 13.14 -2.51 9.15
C LYS A 66 14.10 -2.00 8.08
N ILE A 67 13.62 -1.21 7.12
CA ILE A 67 14.49 -0.61 6.10
C ILE A 67 15.46 0.36 6.76
N LEU A 68 15.00 1.24 7.65
CA LEU A 68 15.87 2.18 8.37
C LEU A 68 16.94 1.47 9.21
N ASP A 69 16.62 0.33 9.83
CA ASP A 69 17.59 -0.50 10.56
C ASP A 69 18.68 -1.03 9.62
N HIS A 70 18.32 -1.48 8.42
CA HIS A 70 19.31 -1.91 7.42
C HIS A 70 20.18 -0.76 6.89
N LEU A 71 19.68 0.48 7.00
CA LEU A 71 20.41 1.69 6.64
C LEU A 71 21.20 2.27 7.81
N GLU A 72 21.20 1.61 8.97
CA GLU A 72 21.89 2.03 10.20
C GLU A 72 21.43 3.41 10.70
N VAL A 73 20.12 3.69 10.59
CA VAL A 73 19.53 4.95 11.03
C VAL A 73 18.89 4.76 12.40
N GLU A 74 19.54 5.30 13.43
CA GLU A 74 19.09 5.22 14.83
C GLU A 74 18.00 6.27 15.14
N ALA A 75 16.91 6.27 14.38
CA ALA A 75 15.78 7.16 14.63
C ALA A 75 14.44 6.57 14.21
N GLU A 76 13.45 6.79 15.07
CA GLU A 76 12.07 6.47 14.76
C GLU A 76 11.45 7.55 13.85
N PRO A 77 10.79 7.17 12.74
CA PRO A 77 10.11 8.14 11.89
C PRO A 77 8.91 8.79 12.62
N THR A 78 8.78 10.10 12.49
CA THR A 78 7.67 10.89 13.07
C THR A 78 6.33 10.54 12.44
N ALA A 79 6.32 10.24 11.13
CA ALA A 79 5.11 9.88 10.41
C ALA A 79 5.44 8.95 9.24
N VAL A 80 4.56 7.98 9.00
CA VAL A 80 4.65 7.01 7.91
C VAL A 80 3.28 6.84 7.29
N PHE A 81 3.16 7.08 5.97
CA PHE A 81 1.90 6.92 5.26
C PHE A 81 2.08 6.78 3.75
N ARG A 82 1.16 6.06 3.11
CA ARG A 82 1.14 5.89 1.65
C ARG A 82 0.59 7.14 0.95
N LEU A 83 1.21 7.50 -0.16
CA LEU A 83 0.78 8.61 -1.01
C LEU A 83 -0.21 8.14 -2.07
N GLY A 84 -1.26 8.93 -2.29
CA GLY A 84 -2.28 8.69 -3.30
C GLY A 84 -3.41 7.77 -2.85
N ARG A 85 -4.42 7.63 -3.72
CA ARG A 85 -5.60 6.80 -3.46
C ARG A 85 -5.28 5.33 -3.67
N PHE A 86 -5.80 4.48 -2.79
CA PHE A 86 -5.71 3.03 -2.96
C PHE A 86 -6.51 2.62 -4.20
N ASP A 87 -5.90 1.80 -5.05
CA ASP A 87 -6.51 1.29 -6.27
C ASP A 87 -6.16 -0.20 -6.39
N PRO A 88 -7.15 -1.10 -6.25
CA PRO A 88 -6.94 -2.55 -6.35
C PRO A 88 -6.43 -3.00 -7.73
N GLN A 89 -6.71 -2.24 -8.79
CA GLN A 89 -6.30 -2.58 -10.15
C GLN A 89 -4.86 -2.16 -10.45
N ARG A 90 -4.25 -1.37 -9.56
CA ARG A 90 -2.92 -0.83 -9.76
C ARG A 90 -1.85 -1.90 -9.54
N THR A 91 -1.12 -2.23 -10.60
CA THR A 91 -0.02 -3.22 -10.57
C THR A 91 1.20 -2.74 -9.77
N THR A 92 1.30 -1.44 -9.48
CA THR A 92 2.46 -0.85 -8.80
C THR A 92 2.09 -0.40 -7.39
N PRO A 93 2.90 -0.71 -6.36
CA PRO A 93 2.65 -0.21 -5.01
C PRO A 93 2.70 1.31 -4.93
N ARG A 94 1.94 1.91 -4.01
CA ARG A 94 1.96 3.35 -3.72
C ARG A 94 3.27 3.75 -3.04
N PRO A 95 3.84 4.92 -3.37
CA PRO A 95 4.98 5.43 -2.63
C PRO A 95 4.62 5.60 -1.14
N LEU A 96 5.55 5.26 -0.27
CA LEU A 96 5.45 5.49 1.17
C LEU A 96 6.25 6.74 1.53
N LYS A 97 5.60 7.74 2.14
CA LYS A 97 6.25 8.92 2.68
C LYS A 97 6.65 8.62 4.13
N VAL A 98 7.92 8.87 4.45
CA VAL A 98 8.52 8.63 5.77
C VAL A 98 9.15 9.93 6.23
N VAL A 99 8.61 10.52 7.30
CA VAL A 99 9.09 11.79 7.85
C VAL A 99 10.04 11.50 9.00
N MET A 100 11.30 11.94 8.90
CA MET A 100 12.30 11.75 9.95
C MET A 100 12.21 12.86 11.00
N PRO A 101 12.72 12.63 12.23
CA PRO A 101 12.77 13.68 13.26
C PRO A 101 13.59 14.91 12.83
N THR A 102 14.70 14.68 12.12
CA THR A 102 15.61 15.74 11.67
C THR A 102 16.10 15.49 10.23
N PRO A 103 16.57 16.55 9.53
CA PRO A 103 17.19 16.41 8.21
C PRO A 103 18.48 15.56 8.22
N THR A 104 19.21 15.54 9.34
CA THR A 104 20.44 14.75 9.47
C THR A 104 20.17 13.25 9.33
N HIS A 105 19.09 12.74 9.95
CA HIS A 105 18.68 11.34 9.79
C HIS A 105 18.29 11.01 8.35
N GLN A 106 17.64 11.93 7.64
CA GLN A 106 17.34 11.77 6.21
C GLN A 106 18.65 11.65 5.40
N HIS A 107 19.63 12.50 5.67
CA HIS A 107 20.92 12.46 4.98
C HIS A 107 21.66 11.14 5.23
N VAL A 108 21.71 10.69 6.48
CA VAL A 108 22.32 9.39 6.86
C VAL A 108 21.61 8.24 6.14
N ALA A 109 20.28 8.22 6.14
CA ALA A 109 19.48 7.21 5.44
C ALA A 109 19.78 7.17 3.93
N LEU A 110 19.87 8.33 3.28
CA LEU A 110 20.20 8.41 1.85
C LEU A 110 21.65 7.97 1.57
N GLY A 111 22.58 8.27 2.47
CA GLY A 111 23.96 7.79 2.41
C GLY A 111 24.02 6.26 2.54
N GLY A 112 23.37 5.71 3.56
CA GLY A 112 23.22 4.26 3.76
C GLY A 112 22.59 3.59 2.55
N TRP A 113 21.53 4.18 1.99
CA TRP A 113 20.86 3.62 0.81
C TRP A 113 21.81 3.49 -0.40
N LYS A 114 22.67 4.48 -0.64
CA LYS A 114 23.63 4.40 -1.76
C LYS A 114 24.60 3.22 -1.60
N ARG A 115 24.99 2.89 -0.36
CA ARG A 115 25.88 1.77 -0.03
C ARG A 115 25.15 0.42 -0.08
N GLU A 116 23.97 0.36 0.55
CA GLU A 116 23.27 -0.91 0.84
C GLU A 116 22.23 -1.31 -0.21
N ARG A 117 21.88 -0.43 -1.17
CA ARG A 117 20.82 -0.71 -2.17
C ARG A 117 21.00 -2.02 -2.94
N ALA A 118 22.23 -2.44 -3.21
CA ALA A 118 22.50 -3.68 -3.93
C ALA A 118 22.10 -4.90 -3.08
N ARG A 119 22.48 -4.90 -1.80
CA ARG A 119 22.11 -5.93 -0.82
C ARG A 119 20.62 -5.92 -0.53
N LEU A 120 20.00 -4.75 -0.36
CA LEU A 120 18.56 -4.66 -0.14
C LEU A 120 17.77 -5.20 -1.32
N ARG A 121 18.19 -4.91 -2.56
CA ARG A 121 17.48 -5.36 -3.76
C ARG A 121 17.65 -6.83 -4.09
N SER A 122 18.63 -7.52 -3.49
CA SER A 122 18.74 -8.97 -3.64
C SER A 122 17.65 -9.71 -2.86
N GLN A 123 17.04 -9.06 -1.86
CA GLN A 123 15.89 -9.61 -1.15
C GLN A 123 14.65 -9.56 -2.05
N GLN A 124 13.91 -10.68 -2.12
CA GLN A 124 12.76 -10.84 -3.04
C GLN A 124 11.68 -9.76 -2.86
N ASN A 125 11.47 -9.31 -1.62
CA ASN A 125 10.42 -8.33 -1.30
C ASN A 125 10.84 -6.88 -1.58
N LEU A 126 12.14 -6.62 -1.76
CA LEU A 126 12.71 -5.26 -1.87
C LEU A 126 13.43 -5.03 -3.20
N THR A 127 13.32 -5.93 -4.18
CA THR A 127 13.96 -5.79 -5.50
C THR A 127 13.59 -4.49 -6.21
N ARG A 128 12.33 -4.06 -6.06
CA ARG A 128 11.81 -2.82 -6.65
C ARG A 128 11.94 -1.60 -5.73
N LEU A 129 12.56 -1.76 -4.55
CA LEU A 129 12.73 -0.68 -3.60
C LEU A 129 13.61 0.41 -4.20
N PHE A 130 13.16 1.65 -4.05
CA PHE A 130 13.94 2.84 -4.34
C PHE A 130 13.66 3.89 -3.28
N VAL A 131 14.73 4.35 -2.63
CA VAL A 131 14.68 5.42 -1.63
C VAL A 131 15.20 6.71 -2.26
N ARG A 132 14.46 7.79 -2.04
CA ARG A 132 14.82 9.14 -2.49
C ARG A 132 14.40 10.21 -1.48
N PRO A 133 14.97 11.42 -1.53
CA PRO A 133 14.43 12.57 -0.81
C PRO A 133 13.04 12.95 -1.33
N ALA A 134 12.24 13.59 -0.49
CA ALA A 134 11.05 14.29 -0.95
C ALA A 134 11.46 15.49 -1.82
N LEU A 135 10.85 15.61 -2.99
CA LEU A 135 11.11 16.65 -3.97
C LEU A 135 10.01 17.72 -3.92
N SER A 136 10.32 18.96 -4.32
CA SER A 136 9.32 20.01 -4.46
C SER A 136 8.32 19.67 -5.58
N LYS A 137 7.18 20.35 -5.64
CA LYS A 137 6.18 20.13 -6.71
C LYS A 137 6.78 20.38 -8.10
N GLU A 138 7.62 21.40 -8.23
CA GLU A 138 8.34 21.74 -9.46
C GLU A 138 9.31 20.64 -9.86
N GLN A 139 10.16 20.18 -8.93
CA GLN A 139 11.10 19.09 -9.16
C GLN A 139 10.41 17.77 -9.50
N LEU A 140 9.27 17.47 -8.86
CA LEU A 140 8.46 16.30 -9.18
C LEU A 140 7.91 16.36 -10.61
N LYS A 141 7.46 17.54 -11.05
CA LYS A 141 6.98 17.77 -12.41
C LYS A 141 8.11 17.57 -13.42
N GLU A 142 9.27 18.15 -13.17
CA GLU A 142 10.46 17.97 -14.02
C GLU A 142 10.88 16.49 -14.11
N GLU A 143 10.94 15.78 -13.00
CA GLU A 143 11.25 14.34 -13.00
C GLU A 143 10.20 13.53 -13.78
N TYR A 144 8.92 13.88 -13.63
CA TYR A 144 7.83 13.21 -14.35
C TYR A 144 7.97 13.44 -15.86
N GLU A 145 8.20 14.68 -16.27
CA GLU A 145 8.43 15.04 -17.68
C GLU A 145 9.68 14.36 -18.24
N ALA A 146 10.77 14.29 -17.46
CA ALA A 146 11.99 13.58 -17.86
C ALA A 146 11.74 12.07 -18.03
N ARG A 147 10.96 11.44 -17.14
CA ARG A 147 10.54 10.03 -17.29
C ARG A 147 9.67 9.83 -18.53
N LEU A 148 8.76 10.77 -18.80
CA LEU A 148 7.89 10.72 -19.97
C LEU A 148 8.71 10.81 -21.27
N ARG A 149 9.65 11.76 -21.35
CA ARG A 149 10.59 11.90 -22.48
C ARG A 149 11.40 10.62 -22.71
N LYS A 150 11.95 10.00 -21.65
CA LYS A 150 12.69 8.74 -21.77
C LYS A 150 11.83 7.58 -22.29
N ARG A 151 10.56 7.49 -21.86
CA ARG A 151 9.61 6.48 -22.36
C ARG A 151 9.27 6.69 -23.83
N GLN A 152 9.19 7.94 -24.28
CA GLN A 152 8.94 8.27 -25.69
C GLN A 152 10.17 7.95 -26.56
N GLN A 153 11.38 8.17 -26.05
CA GLN A 153 12.63 7.91 -26.77
C GLN A 153 12.99 6.42 -26.84
N ASN A 154 12.73 5.67 -25.77
CA ASN A 154 12.93 4.22 -25.69
C ASN A 154 11.59 3.54 -25.40
N PRO A 155 10.71 3.36 -26.41
CA PRO A 155 9.54 2.52 -26.23
C PRO A 155 10.03 1.12 -25.83
N ALA A 156 9.41 0.53 -24.80
CA ALA A 156 9.64 -0.87 -24.52
C ALA A 156 9.41 -1.68 -25.82
N PRO A 157 10.21 -2.72 -26.11
CA PRO A 157 9.95 -3.56 -27.27
C PRO A 157 8.48 -4.01 -27.18
N MET A 158 7.67 -3.59 -28.15
CA MET A 158 6.29 -4.02 -28.24
C MET A 158 6.33 -5.54 -28.25
N ALA A 159 5.75 -6.17 -27.22
CA ALA A 159 5.42 -7.59 -27.31
C ALA A 159 4.63 -7.76 -28.62
N PRO A 160 5.00 -8.73 -29.48
CA PRO A 160 4.34 -8.87 -30.78
C PRO A 160 2.86 -9.04 -30.53
N ALA A 161 2.06 -8.25 -31.23
CA ALA A 161 0.61 -8.31 -31.16
C ALA A 161 0.18 -9.77 -31.34
N THR A 162 -0.29 -10.41 -30.26
CA THR A 162 -1.03 -11.66 -30.37
C THR A 162 -2.27 -11.32 -31.16
N GLN A 163 -2.25 -11.68 -32.44
CA GLN A 163 -3.39 -11.54 -33.33
C GLN A 163 -4.53 -12.34 -32.71
N LEU A 164 -5.61 -11.65 -32.35
CA LEU A 164 -6.88 -12.28 -32.06
C LEU A 164 -7.29 -13.07 -33.31
N PRO A 165 -7.65 -14.37 -33.20
CA PRO A 165 -8.13 -15.12 -34.35
C PRO A 165 -9.42 -14.49 -34.85
N GLN A 166 -9.39 -13.97 -36.08
CA GLN A 166 -10.56 -13.49 -36.79
C GLN A 166 -11.38 -14.71 -37.23
N THR A 167 -12.50 -14.96 -36.57
CA THR A 167 -13.53 -15.90 -37.06
C THR A 167 -14.40 -15.17 -38.07
N ASN A 168 -14.13 -15.39 -39.36
CA ASN A 168 -15.05 -14.99 -40.43
C ASN A 168 -15.85 -16.21 -40.86
N ALA A 169 -17.15 -16.20 -40.54
CA ALA A 169 -18.15 -17.04 -41.21
C ALA A 169 -18.52 -16.40 -42.56
N PRO A 170 -19.05 -17.20 -43.52
CA PRO A 170 -20.49 -17.07 -43.80
C PRO A 170 -21.24 -18.40 -44.06
N THR A 171 -22.50 -18.37 -43.61
CA THR A 171 -23.72 -19.24 -43.73
C THR A 171 -24.16 -19.63 -45.17
N PRO A 172 -25.30 -20.36 -45.42
CA PRO A 172 -26.20 -21.24 -44.60
C PRO A 172 -26.63 -22.56 -45.33
N VAL A 173 -27.51 -23.39 -44.72
CA VAL A 173 -28.74 -24.04 -45.29
C VAL A 173 -29.25 -25.20 -44.39
N VAL A 174 -30.46 -25.01 -43.82
CA VAL A 174 -31.70 -25.87 -43.68
C VAL A 174 -31.51 -27.37 -43.32
N GLU A 175 -32.17 -28.02 -42.33
CA GLU A 175 -33.62 -28.29 -42.20
C GLU A 175 -34.01 -28.97 -40.84
N GLU A 176 -35.19 -28.57 -40.31
CA GLU A 176 -36.24 -29.23 -39.49
C GLU A 176 -36.03 -30.24 -38.33
N GLY A 177 -36.76 -29.98 -37.23
CA GLY A 177 -37.59 -31.01 -36.54
C GLY A 177 -37.28 -31.34 -35.07
N PRO A 178 -38.26 -31.80 -34.25
CA PRO A 178 -38.64 -31.06 -33.03
C PRO A 178 -38.48 -31.80 -31.67
N ASN A 179 -38.64 -31.00 -30.59
CA ASN A 179 -39.25 -31.34 -29.29
C ASN A 179 -38.38 -32.04 -28.20
N GLN A 180 -38.13 -31.36 -27.07
CA GLN A 180 -38.58 -31.74 -25.70
C GLN A 180 -37.74 -31.12 -24.54
N LYS A 181 -38.47 -30.47 -23.61
CA LYS A 181 -38.37 -30.48 -22.12
C LYS A 181 -37.04 -30.33 -21.34
N LYS A 182 -37.08 -29.32 -20.44
CA LYS A 182 -36.73 -29.31 -18.99
C LYS A 182 -35.26 -29.25 -18.50
N THR A 183 -35.13 -28.62 -17.32
CA THR A 183 -34.03 -28.60 -16.30
C THR A 183 -32.93 -27.55 -16.53
N SER A 184 -32.86 -26.44 -15.78
CA SER A 184 -32.46 -26.20 -14.37
C SER A 184 -30.93 -26.22 -14.14
N ASP A 185 -30.41 -25.08 -13.68
CA ASP A 185 -29.24 -24.83 -12.83
C ASP A 185 -28.04 -25.78 -12.87
N ALA A 186 -26.87 -25.24 -13.26
CA ALA A 186 -25.57 -25.84 -12.91
C ALA A 186 -24.48 -24.79 -12.71
N ILE A 187 -24.21 -24.52 -11.43
CA ILE A 187 -23.01 -23.89 -10.88
C ILE A 187 -21.83 -24.87 -11.04
N PRO A 188 -20.65 -24.48 -11.56
CA PRO A 188 -19.49 -25.36 -11.54
C PRO A 188 -18.84 -25.35 -10.14
N LYS A 189 -19.06 -26.43 -9.39
CA LYS A 189 -18.26 -26.82 -8.21
C LYS A 189 -17.08 -27.67 -8.67
N GLN A 190 -15.85 -27.24 -8.38
CA GLN A 190 -14.66 -28.11 -8.43
C GLN A 190 -13.72 -27.76 -7.25
N PRO A 191 -13.81 -28.44 -6.09
CA PRO A 191 -12.84 -28.31 -5.01
C PRO A 191 -12.13 -29.64 -4.71
N GLU A 192 -11.62 -30.36 -5.70
CA GLU A 192 -10.82 -31.59 -5.43
C GLU A 192 -9.32 -31.41 -5.63
N VAL A 193 -8.85 -30.43 -6.43
CA VAL A 193 -7.41 -30.28 -6.69
C VAL A 193 -6.67 -29.56 -5.54
N PHE A 194 -7.39 -28.85 -4.68
CA PHE A 194 -6.78 -28.03 -3.61
C PHE A 194 -6.42 -28.83 -2.35
N VAL A 195 -7.08 -29.97 -2.11
CA VAL A 195 -6.87 -30.78 -0.91
C VAL A 195 -5.63 -31.68 -1.04
N GLN A 196 -5.36 -32.21 -2.24
CA GLN A 196 -4.15 -33.00 -2.48
C GLN A 196 -2.86 -32.18 -2.26
N THR A 197 -2.83 -30.91 -2.67
CA THR A 197 -1.64 -30.06 -2.49
C THR A 197 -1.35 -29.79 -1.01
N ILE A 198 -2.38 -29.60 -0.18
CA ILE A 198 -2.21 -29.35 1.26
C ILE A 198 -1.67 -30.60 1.97
N LEU A 199 -2.13 -31.80 1.59
CA LEU A 199 -1.66 -33.06 2.19
C LEU A 199 -0.18 -33.33 1.89
N VAL A 200 0.27 -33.06 0.65
CA VAL A 200 1.69 -33.21 0.27
C VAL A 200 2.59 -32.23 1.04
N CYS A 201 2.12 -30.99 1.26
CA CYS A 201 2.86 -30.02 2.07
C CYS A 201 2.92 -30.41 3.56
N TYR A 202 1.87 -31.07 4.09
CA TYR A 202 1.83 -31.51 5.49
C TYR A 202 2.75 -32.70 5.77
N GLU A 203 2.87 -33.65 4.84
CA GLU A 203 3.83 -34.76 4.97
C GLU A 203 5.30 -34.30 4.88
N ALA A 204 5.59 -33.29 4.05
CA ALA A 204 6.93 -32.71 3.96
C ALA A 204 7.34 -31.93 5.24
N LEU A 205 6.37 -31.37 5.99
CA LEU A 205 6.63 -30.69 7.26
C LEU A 205 6.88 -31.68 8.41
N LYS A 206 6.37 -32.92 8.33
CA LYS A 206 6.61 -33.98 9.32
C LYS A 206 8.05 -34.55 9.30
N SER A 207 8.79 -34.36 8.21
CA SER A 207 10.16 -34.90 8.07
C SER A 207 11.26 -33.93 8.48
N LEU A 208 10.92 -32.70 8.88
CA LEU A 208 11.88 -31.73 9.40
C LEU A 208 12.21 -32.03 10.87
N PRO A 209 13.49 -32.02 11.28
CA PRO A 209 13.86 -32.28 12.66
C PRO A 209 13.28 -31.19 13.57
N PRO A 210 12.65 -31.56 14.71
CA PRO A 210 12.12 -30.58 15.63
C PRO A 210 13.26 -29.76 16.23
N THR A 211 13.25 -28.45 16.00
CA THR A 211 14.05 -27.55 16.84
C THR A 211 13.45 -27.60 18.24
N GLU A 212 14.21 -28.10 19.21
CA GLU A 212 13.78 -28.40 20.59
C GLU A 212 13.02 -27.22 21.25
N LYS A 213 13.30 -25.99 20.83
CA LYS A 213 12.63 -24.77 21.32
C LYS A 213 11.15 -24.69 20.96
N ILE A 214 10.73 -25.22 19.80
CA ILE A 214 9.32 -25.18 19.36
C ILE A 214 8.50 -26.27 20.06
N VAL A 215 9.08 -27.45 20.26
CA VAL A 215 8.40 -28.56 20.97
C VAL A 215 8.14 -28.20 22.43
N HIS A 216 9.12 -27.58 23.12
CA HIS A 216 8.91 -27.11 24.49
C HIS A 216 7.84 -26.02 24.59
N GLN A 217 7.75 -25.12 23.61
CA GLN A 217 6.73 -24.07 23.57
C GLN A 217 5.32 -24.67 23.35
N ILE A 218 5.19 -25.64 22.44
CA ILE A 218 3.92 -26.30 22.14
C ILE A 218 3.46 -27.16 23.33
N LEU A 219 4.35 -27.95 23.93
CA LEU A 219 4.02 -28.74 25.13
C LEU A 219 3.67 -27.86 26.35
N SER A 220 4.27 -26.67 26.44
CA SER A 220 3.91 -25.68 27.47
C SER A 220 2.49 -25.11 27.23
N LEU A 221 2.15 -24.81 25.98
CA LEU A 221 0.82 -24.29 25.62
C LEU A 221 -0.29 -25.34 25.74
N GLU A 222 0.00 -26.61 25.43
CA GLU A 222 -0.96 -27.71 25.59
C GLU A 222 -1.34 -27.95 27.06
N LYS A 223 -0.36 -27.82 27.98
CA LYS A 223 -0.63 -27.85 29.43
C LYS A 223 -1.50 -26.69 29.90
N GLN A 224 -1.38 -25.52 29.26
CA GLN A 224 -2.13 -24.32 29.65
C GLN A 224 -3.55 -24.30 29.08
N HIS A 225 -3.80 -24.94 27.93
CA HIS A 225 -5.10 -24.89 27.24
C HIS A 225 -5.56 -26.25 26.69
N PRO A 226 -5.86 -27.24 27.56
CA PRO A 226 -6.21 -28.61 27.13
C PRO A 226 -7.53 -28.68 26.33
N HIS A 227 -8.40 -27.68 26.44
CA HIS A 227 -9.68 -27.61 25.73
C HIS A 227 -9.55 -27.22 24.25
N LEU A 228 -8.38 -26.74 23.81
CA LEU A 228 -8.15 -26.34 22.41
C LEU A 228 -7.64 -27.50 21.54
N PHE A 229 -7.17 -28.58 22.15
CA PHE A 229 -6.46 -29.67 21.46
C PHE A 229 -7.21 -31.01 21.44
N ASN A 230 -8.38 -31.12 22.09
CA ASN A 230 -9.25 -32.29 21.99
C ASN A 230 -10.45 -31.99 21.07
N LYS A 231 -10.34 -32.39 19.81
CA LYS A 231 -11.45 -32.69 18.89
C LYS A 231 -11.11 -33.88 18.03
#